data_AF-A0A4Q3R6J6-F1
#
_entry.id   AF-A0A4Q3R6J6-F1
#
_cell.length_a   1.000
_cell.length_b   1.000
_cell.length_c   1.000
_cell.angle_alpha   90.00
_cell.angle_beta   90.00
_cell.angle_gamma   90.00
#
_symmetry.space_group_name_H-M   'P 1'
#
loop_
_entity.id
_entity.type
_entity.pdbx_description
1 polymer ?
#
loop_
_entity_poly.entity_id
_entity_poly.type
_entity_poly.pdbx_seq_one_letter_code
_entity_poly.pdbx_strand_id
1 'polypeptide(L)' 'MMQVAVIAVGGAVGSVLRYFLQKSVQADFPYGTLTVNIIGCFLIGCLWAASLKGMNEQLRLFLMTGF' A
#
# COMPACT_ATOMS: atom_id res chain seq x y z
N MET A 1 -14.52 7.21 13.55
CA MET A 1 -14.09 5.87 14.03
C MET A 1 -14.00 4.84 12.91
N MET A 2 -15.03 4.64 12.09
CA MET A 2 -14.98 3.64 11.00
C MET A 2 -13.85 3.88 9.98
N GLN A 3 -13.56 5.13 9.61
CA GLN A 3 -12.42 5.48 8.75
C GLN A 3 -11.08 5.00 9.32
N VAL A 4 -10.86 5.18 10.63
CA VAL A 4 -9.62 4.75 11.30
C VAL A 4 -9.49 3.23 11.26
N ALA A 5 -10.58 2.50 11.48
CA ALA A 5 -10.57 1.04 11.37
C ALA A 5 -10.20 0.59 9.94
N VAL A 6 -10.77 1.23 8.92
CA VAL A 6 -10.47 0.92 7.52
C VAL A 6 -8.99 1.19 7.18
N ILE A 7 -8.45 2.33 7.63
CA ILE A 7 -7.02 2.66 7.47
C ILE A 7 -6.16 1.62 8.20
N ALA A 8 -6.52 1.27 9.44
CA ALA A 8 -5.77 0.32 10.25
C ALA A 8 -5.72 -1.08 9.62
N VAL A 9 -6.84 -1.57 9.07
CA VAL A 9 -6.86 -2.87 8.37
C VAL A 9 -6.00 -2.81 7.11
N GLY A 10 -6.09 -1.73 6.32
CA GLY A 10 -5.20 -1.53 5.17
C GLY A 10 -3.73 -1.55 5.57
N GLY A 11 -3.37 -0.82 6.63
CA GLY A 11 -2.02 -0.74 7.17
C GLY A 11 -1.49 -2.05 7.73
N ALA A 12 -2.34 -2.83 8.40
CA ALA A 12 -1.97 -4.16 8.85
C ALA A 12 -1.61 -5.07 7.66
N VAL A 13 -2.43 -5.08 6.60
CA VAL A 13 -2.16 -5.88 5.40
C VAL A 13 -0.91 -5.39 4.67
N GLY A 14 -0.77 -4.08 4.45
CA GLY A 14 0.35 -3.49 3.73
C GLY A 14 1.69 -3.65 4.45
N SER A 15 1.71 -3.49 5.78
CA SER A 15 2.92 -3.70 6.59
C SER A 15 3.39 -5.15 6.59
N VAL A 16 2.47 -6.11 6.71
CA VAL A 16 2.79 -7.54 6.64
C VAL A 16 3.35 -7.92 5.26
N LEU A 17 2.76 -7.41 4.18
CA LEU A 17 3.25 -7.65 2.83
C LEU A 17 4.66 -7.08 2.63
N ARG A 18 4.90 -5.84 3.08
CA ARG A 18 6.23 -5.19 3.06
C ARG A 18 7.26 -6.02 3.81
N TYR A 19 6.91 -6.53 5.00
CA TYR A 19 7.80 -7.35 5.81
C TYR A 19 8.25 -8.63 5.08
N PHE A 20 7.30 -9.36 4.48
CA PHE A 20 7.64 -10.59 3.76
C PHE A 20 8.47 -10.31 2.50
N LEU A 21 8.15 -9.26 1.74
CA LEU A 21 8.92 -8.89 0.55
C LEU A 21 10.35 -8.47 0.89
N GLN A 22 10.54 -7.72 1.98
CA GLN A 22 11.86 -7.35 2.47
C GLN A 22 12.67 -8.59 2.88
N LYS A 23 12.04 -9.56 3.55
CA LYS A 23 12.72 -10.78 4.00
C LYS A 23 13.11 -11.73 2.87
N SER A 24 12.32 -11.76 1.78
CA SER A 24 12.56 -12.63 0.62
C SER A 24 13.77 -12.20 -0.22
N VAL A 25 14.28 -10.98 -0.04
CA VAL A 25 15.42 -10.46 -0.81
C VAL A 25 16.54 -10.08 0.15
N GLN A 26 17.49 -11.00 0.36
CA GLN A 26 18.75 -10.70 1.05
C GLN A 26 19.81 -10.31 0.04
N ALA A 27 20.28 -9.07 0.12
CA ALA A 27 21.35 -8.54 -0.71
C ALA A 27 22.03 -7.39 0.05
N ASP A 28 23.26 -7.03 -0.36
CA ASP A 28 24.01 -5.91 0.22
C ASP A 28 23.30 -4.56 0.01
N PHE A 29 22.43 -4.49 -0.98
CA PHE A 29 21.57 -3.34 -1.26
C PHE A 29 20.11 -3.69 -0.94
N PRO A 30 19.30 -2.76 -0.38
CA PRO A 30 17.94 -3.02 0.07
C PRO A 30 16.93 -3.09 -1.09
N TYR A 31 17.16 -4.00 -2.03
CA TYR A 31 16.29 -4.24 -3.19
C TYR A 31 14.85 -4.56 -2.75
N GLY A 32 14.66 -5.32 -1.68
CA GLY A 32 13.33 -5.57 -1.11
C GLY A 32 12.58 -4.27 -0.87
N THR A 33 13.16 -3.34 -0.09
CA THR A 33 12.58 -2.03 0.19
C THR A 33 12.38 -1.19 -1.07
N LEU A 34 13.35 -1.16 -1.98
CA LEU A 34 13.23 -0.42 -3.24
C LEU A 34 12.05 -0.93 -4.08
N THR A 35 11.93 -2.24 -4.25
CA THR A 35 10.87 -2.88 -5.03
C THR A 35 9.49 -2.57 -4.46
N VAL A 36 9.29 -2.67 -3.14
CA VAL A 36 7.96 -2.38 -2.57
C VAL A 36 7.58 -0.90 -2.72
N ASN A 37 8.56 0.02 -2.66
CA ASN A 37 8.30 1.44 -2.88
C ASN A 37 7.93 1.73 -4.33
N ILE A 38 8.67 1.20 -5.31
CA ILE A 38 8.37 1.41 -6.74
C ILE A 38 6.98 0.88 -7.08
N ILE A 39 6.67 -0.36 -6.65
CA ILE A 39 5.35 -0.97 -6.88
C ILE A 39 4.26 -0.17 -6.16
N GLY A 40 4.48 0.20 -4.89
CA GLY A 40 3.53 0.96 -4.10
C GLY A 40 3.17 2.32 -4.72
N CYS A 41 4.18 3.11 -5.11
CA CYS A 41 3.97 4.40 -5.75
C CYS A 41 3.24 4.27 -7.10
N PHE A 42 3.59 3.26 -7.91
CA PHE A 42 2.91 2.99 -9.17
C PHE A 42 1.43 2.64 -8.95
N LEU A 43 1.14 1.72 -8.02
CA LEU A 43 -0.23 1.33 -7.68
C LEU A 43 -1.05 2.51 -7.15
N ILE A 44 -0.48 3.35 -6.27
CA ILE A 44 -1.15 4.56 -5.78
C ILE A 44 -1.47 5.50 -6.94
N GLY A 45 -0.56 5.68 -7.91
CA GLY A 45 -0.82 6.49 -9.11
C GLY A 45 -1.98 5.95 -9.95
N CYS A 46 -2.03 4.64 -10.19
CA CYS A 46 -3.15 4.00 -10.90
C CYS A 46 -4.47 4.15 -10.13
N LEU A 47 -4.46 3.92 -8.82
CA LEU A 47 -5.63 4.08 -7.96
C LEU A 47 -6.09 5.54 -7.93
N TRP A 48 -5.17 6.49 -7.96
CA TRP A 48 -5.47 7.92 -8.01
C TRP A 48 -6.22 8.26 -9.29
N ALA A 49 -5.71 7.81 -10.43
CA ALA A 49 -6.38 7.98 -11.72
C ALA A 49 -7.78 7.32 -11.73
N ALA A 50 -7.93 6.14 -11.14
CA ALA A 50 -9.24 5.47 -10.99
C ALA A 50 -10.18 6.27 -10.08
N SER A 51 -9.66 6.89 -9.01
CA SER A 51 -10.45 7.68 -8.06
C SER A 51 -11.13 8.89 -8.70
N LEU A 52 -10.51 9.47 -9.74
CA LEU A 52 -11.07 10.58 -10.50
C LEU A 52 -12.36 10.20 -11.25
N LYS A 53 -12.57 8.91 -11.54
CA LYS A 53 -13.78 8.38 -12.18
C LYS A 53 -14.90 8.05 -11.19
N GLY A 54 -14.68 8.31 -9.90
CA GLY A 54 -15.58 7.94 -8.82
C GLY A 54 -15.10 6.68 -8.11
N MET A 55 -14.72 6.83 -6.84
CA MET A 55 -14.32 5.72 -5.98
C MET A 55 -14.87 5.95 -4.58
N ASN A 56 -15.36 4.88 -3.95
CA ASN A 56 -15.87 4.93 -2.58
C ASN A 56 -14.75 5.43 -1.64
N GLU A 57 -15.09 6.37 -0.76
CA GLU A 57 -14.18 6.96 0.22
C GLU A 57 -13.51 5.89 1.12
N GLN A 58 -14.26 4.87 1.55
CA GLN A 58 -13.74 3.77 2.35
C GLN A 58 -12.67 2.98 1.58
N LEU A 59 -12.92 2.73 0.30
CA LEU A 59 -11.96 2.03 -0.56
C LEU A 59 -10.71 2.88 -0.79
N ARG A 60 -10.87 4.21 -0.90
CA ARG A 60 -9.76 5.16 -0.99
C ARG A 60 -8.88 5.12 0.26
N LEU A 61 -9.49 5.18 1.44
CA LEU A 61 -8.78 5.15 2.71
C LEU A 61 -8.07 3.81 2.93
N PHE A 62 -8.70 2.69 2.55
CA PHE A 62 -8.09 1.37 2.63
C PHE A 62 -6.87 1.24 1.71
N LEU A 63 -7.02 1.56 0.43
CA LEU A 63 -6.01 1.26 -0.61
C LEU A 63 -4.92 2.33 -0.74
N MET A 64 -5.18 3.59 -0.40
CA MET A 64 -4.21 4.69 -0.58
C MET A 64 -3.57 5.16 0.72
N THR A 65 -4.30 5.09 1.84
CA THR A 65 -3.80 5.56 3.14
C THR A 65 -3.38 4.41 4.03
N GLY A 66 -4.14 3.31 4.01
CA GLY A 66 -3.85 2.12 4.80
C GLY A 66 -2.73 1.28 4.18
N PHE A 67 -2.95 0.74 2.98
CA PHE A 67 -2.09 -0.25 2.34
C PHE A 67 -0.70 0.29 1.93
#